data_AF-X1HFL4-F1
#
_entry.id   AF-X1HFL4-F1
#
_cell.length_a   1.000
_cell.length_b   1.000
_cell.length_c   1.000
_cell.angle_alpha   90.00
_cell.angle_beta   90.00
_cell.angle_gamma   90.00
#
_symmetry.space_group_name_H-M   'P 1'
#
loop_
_entity.id
_entity.type
_entity.pdbx_description
1 polymer ?
#
loop_
_entity_poly.entity_id
_entity_poly.type
_entity_poly.pdbx_seq_one_letter_code
_entity_poly.pdbx_strand_id
1 'polypeptide(L)'
;MGRLILLVDAKHWNCRTNNLSAINKASKLQSRRMHALIKNPDVISKLITKLLNQNELQKIKAFMPFKLIPMIVTLIENKVKLSYIQVPIVSIFHLNRFIQEFDFNEKFFIYEIITNITIQKNLTNKF
;
A
#
# COMPACT_ATOMS: atom_id res chain seq x y z
N MET A 1 -21.08 -4.55 -3.82
CA MET A 1 -20.03 -3.85 -3.05
C MET A 1 -18.75 -3.85 -3.87
N GLY A 2 -18.07 -2.71 -4.01
CA GLY A 2 -16.83 -2.62 -4.80
C GLY A 2 -15.68 -3.40 -4.17
N ARG A 3 -14.73 -3.86 -4.99
CA ARG A 3 -13.54 -4.58 -4.52
C ARG A 3 -12.58 -3.59 -3.81
N LEU A 4 -12.00 -4.02 -2.69
CA LEU A 4 -11.09 -3.19 -1.89
C LEU A 4 -9.63 -3.51 -2.26
N ILE A 5 -8.81 -2.47 -2.39
CA ILE A 5 -7.36 -2.61 -2.58
C ILE A 5 -6.67 -1.89 -1.41
N LEU A 6 -5.86 -2.64 -0.66
CA LEU A 6 -5.04 -2.09 0.42
C LEU A 6 -3.69 -1.61 -0.14
N LEU A 7 -3.36 -0.35 0.13
CA LEU A 7 -2.06 0.25 -0.21
C LEU A 7 -1.22 0.36 1.06
N VAL A 8 -0.38 -0.65 1.28
CA VAL A 8 0.41 -0.79 2.51
C VAL A 8 1.80 -0.18 2.34
N ASP A 9 2.18 0.78 3.19
CA ASP A 9 3.57 1.22 3.38
C ASP A 9 4.10 0.59 4.67
N ALA A 10 4.93 -0.45 4.53
CA ALA A 10 5.58 -1.14 5.63
C ALA A 10 7.09 -0.87 5.58
N LYS A 11 7.62 -0.24 6.63
CA LYS A 11 9.04 0.04 6.77
C LYS A 11 9.50 -0.23 8.18
N HIS A 12 10.77 -0.62 8.32
CA HIS A 12 11.43 -0.61 9.61
C HIS A 12 11.70 0.85 10.01
N TRP A 13 10.71 1.48 10.63
CA TRP A 13 10.90 2.80 11.23
C TRP A 13 11.80 2.61 12.44
N ASN A 14 13.01 3.19 12.45
CA ASN A 14 13.87 3.20 13.63
C ASN A 14 13.18 4.01 14.74
N CYS A 15 12.40 3.33 15.57
CA CYS A 15 11.55 3.94 16.59
C CYS A 15 12.34 4.46 17.81
N ARG A 16 13.63 4.12 17.92
CA ARG A 16 14.52 4.56 19.01
C ARG A 16 14.66 6.08 19.13
N THR A 17 14.34 6.86 18.10
CA THR A 17 14.50 8.32 18.10
C THR A 17 13.19 9.11 18.17
N ASN A 18 12.08 8.51 18.63
CA ASN A 18 10.82 9.23 18.86
C ASN A 18 10.31 9.97 17.61
N ASN A 19 10.49 9.36 16.43
CA ASN A 19 10.40 10.08 15.16
C ASN A 19 8.96 10.19 14.61
N LEU A 20 8.05 10.70 15.44
CA LEU A 20 6.64 10.97 15.11
C LEU A 20 6.48 11.83 13.86
N SER A 21 7.41 12.76 13.67
CA SER A 21 7.47 13.64 12.51
C SER A 21 7.65 12.85 11.21
N ALA A 22 8.45 11.78 11.22
CA ALA A 22 8.68 10.92 10.06
C ALA A 22 7.42 10.13 9.69
N ILE A 23 6.72 9.57 10.68
CA ILE A 23 5.48 8.82 10.45
C ILE A 23 4.36 9.73 9.94
N ASN A 24 4.25 10.95 10.47
CA ASN A 24 3.29 11.95 9.96
C ASN A 24 3.60 12.34 8.51
N LYS A 25 4.88 12.53 8.16
CA LYS A 25 5.31 12.77 6.77
C LYS A 25 4.97 11.57 5.87
N ALA A 26 5.20 10.35 6.35
CA ALA A 26 4.86 9.13 5.63
C ALA A 26 3.36 9.00 5.40
N SER A 27 2.54 9.32 6.41
CA SER A 27 1.07 9.30 6.34
C SER A 27 0.54 10.27 5.29
N LYS A 28 1.06 11.50 5.27
CA LYS A 28 0.76 12.49 4.22
C LYS A 28 1.14 11.96 2.84
N LEU A 29 2.35 11.40 2.71
CA LEU A 29 2.84 10.89 1.44
C LEU A 29 2.00 9.71 0.94
N GLN A 30 1.61 8.80 1.82
CA GLN A 30 0.80 7.63 1.47
C GLN A 30 -0.61 8.02 1.04
N SER A 31 -1.22 8.98 1.73
CA SER A 31 -2.48 9.57 1.28
C SER A 31 -2.34 10.23 -0.10
N ARG A 32 -1.28 11.01 -0.35
CA ARG A 32 -1.03 11.61 -1.67
C ARG A 32 -0.85 10.57 -2.78
N ARG A 33 -0.13 9.48 -2.51
CA ARG A 33 0.05 8.36 -3.46
C ARG A 33 -1.29 7.70 -3.80
N MET A 34 -2.13 7.45 -2.80
CA MET A 34 -3.48 6.94 -3.04
C MET A 34 -4.28 7.89 -3.95
N HIS A 35 -4.32 9.18 -3.65
CA HIS A 35 -5.04 10.15 -4.47
C HIS A 35 -4.49 10.22 -5.90
N ALA A 36 -3.17 10.14 -6.07
CA ALA A 36 -2.54 10.09 -7.39
C ALA A 36 -2.98 8.84 -8.17
N LEU A 37 -3.09 7.69 -7.52
CA LEU A 37 -3.59 6.46 -8.15
C LEU A 37 -5.08 6.53 -8.50
N ILE A 38 -5.91 7.15 -7.66
CA ILE A 38 -7.33 7.40 -7.97
C ILE A 38 -7.47 8.26 -9.24
N LYS A 39 -6.62 9.30 -9.36
CA LYS A 39 -6.60 10.17 -10.55
C LYS A 39 -6.02 9.50 -11.80
N ASN A 40 -5.26 8.42 -11.64
CA ASN A 40 -4.58 7.69 -12.72
C ASN A 40 -4.95 6.20 -12.69
N PRO A 41 -6.22 5.84 -12.92
CA PRO A 41 -6.72 4.48 -12.76
C PRO A 41 -6.06 3.48 -13.73
N ASP A 42 -5.55 3.94 -14.87
CA ASP A 42 -4.85 3.12 -15.85
C ASP A 42 -3.61 2.43 -15.28
N VAL A 43 -2.92 3.08 -14.33
CA VAL A 43 -1.73 2.50 -13.69
C VAL A 43 -2.11 1.25 -12.89
N ILE A 44 -3.20 1.33 -12.12
CA ILE A 44 -3.73 0.19 -11.36
C ILE A 44 -4.29 -0.87 -12.30
N SER A 45 -5.02 -0.45 -13.33
CA SER A 45 -5.59 -1.36 -14.33
C SER A 45 -4.50 -2.19 -15.02
N LYS A 46 -3.39 -1.55 -15.42
CA LYS A 46 -2.23 -2.22 -16.00
C LYS A 46 -1.58 -3.21 -15.02
N LEU A 47 -1.38 -2.81 -13.76
CA LEU A 47 -0.83 -3.69 -12.74
C LEU A 47 -1.71 -4.93 -12.52
N ILE A 48 -3.01 -4.74 -12.38
CA ILE A 48 -3.96 -5.84 -12.20
C ILE A 48 -4.01 -6.75 -13.42
N THR A 49 -3.94 -6.16 -14.62
CA THR A 49 -3.86 -6.93 -15.87
C THR A 49 -2.59 -7.76 -15.97
N LYS A 50 -1.47 -7.25 -15.45
CA LYS A 50 -0.20 -7.98 -15.41
C LYS A 50 -0.24 -9.12 -14.40
N LEU A 51 -0.83 -8.88 -13.23
CA LEU A 51 -0.93 -9.87 -12.16
C LEU A 51 -1.92 -10.99 -12.52
N LEU A 52 -3.04 -10.66 -13.17
CA LEU A 52 -4.12 -11.61 -13.40
C LEU A 52 -4.10 -12.18 -14.81
N ASN A 53 -4.20 -13.51 -14.89
CA ASN A 53 -4.38 -14.25 -16.13
C ASN A 53 -5.70 -13.80 -16.81
N GLN A 54 -5.81 -13.96 -18.14
CA GLN A 54 -6.96 -13.45 -18.92
C GLN A 54 -8.34 -13.90 -18.39
N ASN A 55 -8.44 -15.11 -17.86
CA ASN A 55 -9.67 -15.65 -17.26
C ASN A 55 -10.08 -14.92 -15.97
N GLU A 56 -9.12 -14.56 -15.12
CA GLU A 56 -9.37 -13.78 -13.89
C GLU A 56 -9.66 -12.32 -14.23
N LEU A 57 -8.98 -11.77 -15.24
CA LEU A 57 -9.20 -10.42 -15.71
C LEU A 57 -10.64 -10.18 -16.19
N GLN A 58 -11.23 -11.14 -16.92
CA GLN A 58 -12.62 -11.04 -17.37
C GLN A 58 -13.61 -11.00 -16.19
N LYS A 59 -13.36 -11.77 -15.13
CA LYS A 59 -14.17 -11.73 -13.89
C LYS A 59 -14.06 -10.38 -13.16
N ILE A 60 -12.94 -9.68 -13.29
CA ILE A 60 -12.73 -8.37 -12.67
C ILE A 60 -13.32 -7.23 -13.52
N LYS A 61 -13.13 -7.27 -14.85
CA LYS A 61 -13.61 -6.22 -15.77
C LYS A 61 -15.11 -5.98 -15.68
N ALA A 62 -15.89 -7.01 -15.31
CA ALA A 62 -17.33 -6.89 -15.10
C ALA A 62 -17.74 -6.08 -13.85
N PHE A 63 -16.82 -5.80 -12.91
CA PHE A 63 -17.14 -5.25 -11.58
C PHE A 63 -16.09 -4.22 -11.13
N MET A 64 -16.21 -2.97 -11.59
CA MET A 64 -15.24 -1.92 -11.28
C MET A 64 -15.93 -0.61 -10.88
N PRO A 65 -16.04 -0.37 -9.57
CA PRO A 65 -15.02 0.50 -8.97
C PRO A 65 -14.22 -0.16 -7.84
N PHE A 66 -12.89 -0.01 -7.87
CA PHE A 66 -12.03 -0.33 -6.74
C PHE A 66 -12.04 0.81 -5.71
N LYS A 67 -12.09 0.46 -4.44
CA LYS A 67 -11.84 1.40 -3.34
C LYS A 67 -10.42 1.18 -2.82
N LEU A 68 -9.56 2.18 -2.99
CA LEU A 68 -8.21 2.18 -2.45
C LEU A 68 -8.23 2.64 -1.00
N ILE A 69 -7.55 1.90 -0.12
CA ILE A 69 -7.42 2.21 1.30
C ILE A 69 -5.92 2.29 1.61
N PRO A 70 -5.38 3.47 1.97
CA PRO A 70 -3.99 3.62 2.35
C PRO A 70 -3.79 3.10 3.77
N MET A 71 -2.65 2.49 4.05
CA MET A 71 -2.30 2.00 5.38
C MET A 71 -0.79 2.15 5.60
N ILE A 72 -0.41 2.45 6.84
CA ILE A 72 0.97 2.41 7.28
C ILE A 72 1.13 1.32 8.32
N VAL A 73 2.17 0.52 8.19
CA VAL A 73 2.51 -0.53 9.14
C VAL A 73 3.77 -0.15 9.90
N THR A 74 3.71 -0.24 11.24
CA THR A 74 4.82 0.18 12.12
C THR A 74 5.07 -0.80 13.27
N LEU A 75 6.29 -0.76 13.82
CA LEU A 75 6.73 -1.52 15.00
C LEU A 75 6.26 -0.92 16.33
N ILE A 76 5.54 0.21 16.34
CA ILE A 76 5.37 0.96 17.59
C ILE A 76 4.34 0.30 18.50
N GLU A 77 4.84 -0.34 19.55
CA GLU A 77 4.06 -0.96 20.64
C GLU A 77 3.42 0.08 21.58
N ASN A 78 4.01 1.27 21.67
CA ASN A 78 3.50 2.35 22.53
C ASN A 78 2.53 3.24 21.76
N LYS A 79 1.22 3.07 22.02
CA LYS A 79 0.08 3.91 21.60
C LYS A 79 0.48 5.31 21.13
N VAL A 80 0.89 5.44 19.88
CA VAL A 80 1.25 6.75 19.36
C VAL A 80 -0.03 7.44 18.95
N LYS A 81 -0.31 8.58 19.57
CA LYS A 81 -1.35 9.49 19.12
C LYS A 81 -0.85 10.17 17.82
N LEU A 82 -1.05 9.49 16.70
CA LEU A 82 -0.63 9.97 15.38
C LEU A 82 -1.67 10.96 14.85
N SER A 83 -1.19 11.90 14.01
CA SER A 83 -1.89 13.14 13.65
C SER A 83 -3.25 12.97 12.96
N TYR A 84 -3.99 14.08 12.84
CA TYR A 84 -5.30 14.34 12.21
C TYR A 84 -5.54 13.81 10.77
N ILE A 85 -4.75 12.86 10.25
CA ILE A 85 -4.73 12.47 8.83
C ILE A 85 -5.33 11.07 8.68
N GLN A 86 -6.23 10.90 7.71
CA GLN A 86 -7.08 9.71 7.48
C GLN A 86 -6.36 8.43 7.01
N VAL A 87 -5.11 8.17 7.39
CA VAL A 87 -4.42 6.92 7.05
C VAL A 87 -4.33 6.02 8.28
N PRO A 88 -4.97 4.84 8.29
CA PRO A 88 -4.85 3.89 9.39
C PRO A 88 -3.41 3.44 9.59
N ILE A 89 -3.03 3.36 10.86
CA ILE A 89 -1.70 2.94 11.30
C ILE A 89 -1.87 1.63 12.05
N VAL A 90 -1.26 0.58 11.51
CA VAL A 90 -1.47 -0.80 11.93
C VAL A 90 -0.16 -1.37 12.45
N SER A 91 -0.25 -2.24 13.45
CA SER A 91 0.93 -2.91 13.98
C SER A 91 1.52 -3.89 12.97
N ILE A 92 2.84 -3.92 12.90
CA ILE A 92 3.62 -4.89 12.12
C ILE A 92 3.28 -6.33 12.48
N PHE A 93 2.79 -6.62 13.70
CA PHE A 93 2.40 -7.98 14.08
C PHE A 93 1.31 -8.56 13.17
N HIS A 94 0.38 -7.73 12.69
CA HIS A 94 -0.65 -8.18 11.76
C HIS A 94 -0.08 -8.52 10.38
N LEU A 95 0.85 -7.70 9.89
CA LEU A 95 1.52 -7.97 8.61
C LEU A 95 2.43 -9.19 8.72
N ASN A 96 3.19 -9.33 9.81
CA ASN A 96 4.07 -10.46 10.04
C ASN A 96 3.28 -11.77 10.12
N ARG A 97 2.14 -11.76 10.81
CA ARG A 97 1.26 -12.94 10.85
C ARG A 97 0.78 -13.31 9.44
N PHE A 98 0.36 -12.32 8.64
CA PHE A 98 -0.03 -12.55 7.25
C PHE A 98 1.12 -13.13 6.42
N ILE A 99 2.34 -12.58 6.54
CA ILE A 99 3.52 -13.06 5.79
C ILE A 99 3.90 -14.49 6.23
N GLN A 100 3.85 -14.78 7.52
CA GLN A 100 4.12 -16.13 8.02
C GLN A 100 3.10 -17.13 7.47
N GLU A 101 1.82 -16.77 7.41
CA GLU A 101 0.78 -17.59 6.78
C GLU A 101 0.97 -17.66 5.25
N PHE A 102 1.53 -16.62 4.63
CA PHE A 102 1.79 -16.56 3.20
C PHE A 102 2.81 -17.62 2.77
N ASP A 103 3.91 -17.82 3.50
CA ASP A 103 4.92 -18.83 3.14
C ASP A 103 4.31 -20.25 3.03
N PHE A 104 3.34 -20.57 3.89
CA PHE A 104 2.63 -21.86 3.83
C PHE A 104 1.56 -21.93 2.72
N ASN A 105 1.02 -20.79 2.32
CA ASN A 105 -0.11 -20.68 1.41
C ASN A 105 0.25 -20.06 0.07
N GLU A 106 1.54 -19.89 -0.22
CA GLU A 106 2.08 -19.16 -1.37
C GLU A 106 1.44 -19.61 -2.68
N LYS A 107 1.22 -20.93 -2.84
CA LYS A 107 0.56 -21.54 -4.01
C LYS A 107 -0.88 -21.06 -4.28
N PHE A 108 -1.52 -20.44 -3.30
CA PHE A 108 -2.87 -19.88 -3.42
C PHE A 108 -2.87 -18.38 -3.72
N PHE A 109 -1.70 -17.73 -3.71
CA PHE A 109 -1.56 -16.31 -3.98
C PHE A 109 -0.90 -16.07 -5.34
N ILE A 110 -1.33 -14.98 -5.99
CA ILE A 110 -0.64 -14.41 -7.13
C ILE A 110 0.09 -13.17 -6.64
N TYR A 111 1.40 -13.11 -6.82
CA TYR A 111 2.22 -11.99 -6.38
C TYR A 111 3.29 -11.65 -7.42
N GLU A 112 3.76 -10.40 -7.40
CA GLU A 112 4.87 -9.94 -8.22
C GLU A 112 5.84 -9.14 -7.35
N ILE A 113 7.11 -9.50 -7.38
CA ILE A 113 8.17 -8.80 -6.66
C ILE A 113 8.82 -7.81 -7.63
N ILE A 114 8.73 -6.52 -7.31
CA ILE A 114 9.39 -5.47 -8.08
C ILE A 114 10.71 -5.12 -7.39
N THR A 115 11.82 -5.65 -7.90
CA THR A 115 13.16 -5.47 -7.30
C THR A 115 13.86 -4.18 -7.73
N ASN A 116 13.61 -3.70 -8.95
CA ASN A 116 14.26 -2.52 -9.53
C ASN A 116 13.23 -1.43 -9.83
N ILE A 117 13.05 -0.49 -8.90
CA ILE A 117 12.29 0.73 -9.15
C ILE A 117 13.29 1.82 -9.54
N THR A 118 13.42 2.09 -10.84
CA THR A 118 14.15 3.26 -11.32
C THR A 118 13.33 4.51 -11.01
N ILE A 119 13.53 5.10 -9.83
CA ILE A 119 12.88 6.35 -9.45
C ILE A 119 13.47 7.45 -10.34
N GLN A 120 12.77 7.84 -11.40
CA GLN A 120 13.12 9.05 -12.13
C GLN A 120 12.97 10.25 -11.17
N LYS A 121 14.09 10.87 -10.82
CA LYS A 121 14.21 12.03 -9.92
C LYS A 121 13.68 13.33 -10.53
N ASN A 122 12.65 13.31 -11.37
CA ASN A 122 12.09 14.52 -11.98
C ASN A 122 10.60 14.65 -11.68
N LEU A 123 10.29 15.00 -10.43
CA LEU A 123 9.10 15.79 -10.12
C LEU A 123 9.61 17.15 -9.65
N THR A 124 9.85 18.04 -10.62
CA THR A 124 10.05 19.46 -10.34
C THR A 124 8.81 19.97 -9.61
N ASN A 125 9.01 20.38 -8.36
CA ASN A 125 8.02 21.12 -7.59
C ASN A 125 7.65 22.38 -8.37
N LYS A 126 6.50 22.37 -9.01
CA LYS A 126 5.72 23.57 -9.28
C LYS A 126 4.30 23.29 -8.83
N PHE A 127 4.04 23.49 -7.55
CA PHE A 127 2.83 24.08 -6.96
C PHE A 127 3.13 24.40 -5.49
#